data_AF-A0A8T3BX20-F1
#
_entry.id   AF-A0A8T3BX20-F1
#
_cell.length_a   1.000
_cell.length_b   1.000
_cell.length_c   1.000
_cell.angle_alpha   90.00
_cell.angle_beta   90.00
_cell.angle_gamma   90.00
#
_symmetry.space_group_name_H-M   'P 1'
#
loop_
_entity.id
_entity.type
_entity.pdbx_description
1 polymer ?
#
loop_
_entity_poly.entity_id
_entity_poly.type
_entity_poly.pdbx_seq_one_letter_code
_entity_poly.pdbx_strand_id
1 'polypeptide(L)'
;MAIKDCEIDGYLIPKCATQFVNIWAIGRDPVSWPNDPLEFNPDRFGPGSLHENVDVKGNDFELIPFGAGRRICAGMNLGLRMVPLVTAALAHSFDWKLLDGQIADMTADQHRRLPLPPGPKGWPLLGNLFQLGSNPTHRTLQTLSRSHGCDGLLHLRFGIVDVIVLSTASAVAKCFCNHDVNLSSRPLDSTGKLMAYNAQDLILAPYGRRWRMMRKICSSHLFSNKALNEFQDVRHGEVVRLVREFAGRKAVVNVGEMVSICAINALSLVLVGRRISAGYEEALQFKEMAIELTRLAGQPNIGDFLPWIDWLDLQASD
;
A
#
# COMPACT_ATOMS: atom_id res chain seq x y z
N MET A 1 -0.29 -14.56 -2.38
CA MET A 1 -0.22 -15.78 -3.20
C MET A 1 -0.74 -16.94 -2.38
N ALA A 2 -1.69 -17.70 -2.91
CA ALA A 2 -2.29 -18.86 -2.24
C ALA A 2 -1.31 -20.05 -2.14
N ILE A 3 -1.14 -20.62 -0.94
CA ILE A 3 -0.27 -21.79 -0.70
C ILE A 3 -0.95 -23.11 -1.13
N LYS A 4 -2.27 -23.16 -1.02
CA LYS A 4 -3.16 -24.24 -1.49
C LYS A 4 -4.46 -23.65 -2.03
N ASP A 5 -5.26 -24.47 -2.70
CA ASP A 5 -6.62 -24.12 -3.09
C ASP A 5 -7.48 -23.77 -1.87
N CYS A 6 -8.37 -22.79 -2.01
CA CYS A 6 -9.42 -22.51 -1.03
C CYS A 6 -10.66 -21.89 -1.68
N GLU A 7 -11.83 -22.19 -1.12
CA GLU A 7 -13.07 -21.49 -1.45
C GLU A 7 -13.16 -20.18 -0.63
N ILE A 8 -13.64 -19.11 -1.27
CA ILE A 8 -13.99 -17.82 -0.63
C ILE A 8 -15.26 -17.33 -1.33
N ASP A 9 -16.34 -17.05 -0.58
CA ASP A 9 -17.64 -16.59 -1.12
C ASP A 9 -18.29 -17.53 -2.18
N GLY A 10 -17.98 -18.82 -2.14
CA GLY A 10 -18.42 -19.79 -3.16
C GLY A 10 -17.57 -19.79 -4.44
N TYR A 11 -16.52 -18.96 -4.51
CA TYR A 11 -15.55 -18.94 -5.59
C TYR A 11 -14.29 -19.73 -5.23
N LEU A 12 -13.74 -20.48 -6.19
CA LEU A 12 -12.43 -21.12 -6.05
C LEU A 12 -11.30 -20.10 -6.24
N ILE A 13 -10.43 -19.97 -5.22
CA ILE A 13 -9.12 -19.35 -5.34
C ILE A 13 -8.08 -20.48 -5.51
N PRO A 14 -7.50 -20.67 -6.71
CA PRO A 14 -6.57 -21.75 -6.94
C PRO A 14 -5.21 -21.49 -6.27
N LYS A 15 -4.51 -22.58 -5.96
CA LYS A 15 -3.11 -22.57 -5.51
C LYS A 15 -2.24 -21.74 -6.47
N CYS A 16 -1.27 -21.03 -5.91
CA CYS A 16 -0.40 -20.07 -6.60
C CYS A 16 -1.08 -18.82 -7.18
N ALA A 17 -2.41 -18.67 -7.10
CA ALA A 17 -3.06 -17.39 -7.48
C ALA A 17 -2.55 -16.24 -6.60
N THR A 18 -2.33 -15.07 -7.21
CA THR A 18 -1.86 -13.87 -6.52
C THR A 18 -3.00 -12.86 -6.28
N GLN A 19 -3.07 -12.36 -5.05
CA GLN A 19 -4.11 -11.44 -4.58
C GLN A 19 -3.60 -9.99 -4.71
N PHE A 20 -4.28 -9.18 -5.51
CA PHE A 20 -4.00 -7.77 -5.66
C PHE A 20 -5.06 -6.95 -4.91
N VAL A 21 -4.67 -6.22 -3.87
CA VAL A 21 -5.59 -5.44 -3.03
C VAL A 21 -5.69 -4.01 -3.59
N ASN A 22 -6.82 -3.65 -4.16
CA ASN A 22 -7.07 -2.34 -4.77
C ASN A 22 -7.52 -1.31 -3.71
N ILE A 23 -6.61 -0.94 -2.81
CA ILE A 23 -6.86 0.02 -1.70
C ILE A 23 -7.45 1.35 -2.22
N TRP A 24 -7.07 1.77 -3.44
CA TRP A 24 -7.58 2.99 -4.07
C TRP A 24 -9.10 2.97 -4.28
N ALA A 25 -9.66 1.80 -4.65
CA ALA A 25 -11.08 1.58 -4.86
C ALA A 25 -11.84 1.43 -3.53
N ILE A 26 -11.24 0.74 -2.56
CA ILE A 26 -11.82 0.50 -1.22
C ILE A 26 -12.06 1.82 -0.48
N GLY A 27 -11.06 2.73 -0.51
CA GLY A 27 -11.19 4.09 0.03
C GLY A 27 -12.05 5.04 -0.84
N ARG A 28 -12.83 4.53 -1.79
CA ARG A 28 -13.73 5.25 -2.73
C ARG A 28 -15.02 4.49 -3.02
N ASP A 29 -15.31 3.43 -2.27
CA ASP A 29 -16.51 2.62 -2.41
C ASP A 29 -17.71 3.37 -1.80
N PRO A 30 -18.76 3.73 -2.57
CA PRO A 30 -19.93 4.43 -2.04
C PRO A 30 -20.74 3.61 -1.03
N VAL A 31 -20.57 2.27 -1.00
CA VAL A 31 -21.22 1.41 0.01
C VAL A 31 -20.52 1.54 1.36
N SER A 32 -19.19 1.59 1.35
CA SER A 32 -18.38 1.83 2.55
C SER A 32 -18.42 3.31 2.99
N TRP A 33 -18.35 4.24 2.04
CA TRP A 33 -18.21 5.69 2.26
C TRP A 33 -19.41 6.47 1.70
N PRO A 34 -20.60 6.41 2.32
CA PRO A 34 -21.78 7.10 1.84
C PRO A 34 -21.62 8.63 1.87
N ASN A 35 -22.40 9.31 1.03
CA ASN A 35 -22.35 10.75 0.75
C ASN A 35 -20.98 11.17 0.19
N ASP A 36 -20.78 11.03 -1.13
CA ASP A 36 -19.63 11.62 -1.86
C ASP A 36 -18.23 11.03 -1.53
N PRO A 37 -18.01 9.71 -1.77
CA PRO A 37 -16.78 8.97 -1.43
C PRO A 37 -15.49 9.46 -2.12
N LEU A 38 -15.60 10.41 -3.04
CA LEU A 38 -14.47 10.99 -3.78
C LEU A 38 -13.96 12.30 -3.15
N GLU A 39 -14.76 12.94 -2.28
CA GLU A 39 -14.39 14.19 -1.62
C GLU A 39 -13.59 13.97 -0.33
N PHE A 40 -12.58 14.82 -0.11
CA PHE A 40 -11.90 14.90 1.17
C PHE A 40 -12.81 15.59 2.20
N ASN A 41 -13.49 14.76 2.99
CA ASN A 41 -14.35 15.20 4.08
C ASN A 41 -13.86 14.53 5.39
N PRO A 42 -13.25 15.28 6.32
CA PRO A 42 -12.76 14.74 7.59
C PRO A 42 -13.88 14.50 8.61
N ASP A 43 -15.03 15.13 8.46
CA ASP A 43 -16.17 15.02 9.40
C ASP A 43 -16.83 13.63 9.32
N ARG A 44 -16.51 12.83 8.29
CA ARG A 44 -16.81 11.38 8.19
C ARG A 44 -16.32 10.55 9.37
N PHE A 45 -15.36 11.08 10.14
CA PHE A 45 -14.76 10.47 11.34
C PHE A 45 -15.14 11.21 12.63
N GLY A 46 -16.02 12.22 12.56
CA GLY A 46 -16.44 13.01 13.71
C GLY A 46 -17.47 12.30 14.61
N PRO A 47 -17.77 12.85 15.80
CA PRO A 47 -18.77 12.27 16.70
C PRO A 47 -20.15 12.13 16.06
N GLY A 48 -20.77 10.96 16.19
CA GLY A 48 -22.06 10.64 15.56
C GLY A 48 -22.00 10.30 14.07
N SER A 49 -20.82 10.23 13.46
CA SER A 49 -20.63 9.80 12.08
C SER A 49 -20.55 8.27 11.95
N LEU A 50 -20.72 7.74 10.73
CA LEU A 50 -20.62 6.30 10.46
C LEU A 50 -19.24 5.70 10.82
N HIS A 51 -18.16 6.50 10.75
CA HIS A 51 -16.79 6.05 10.97
C HIS A 51 -16.14 6.68 12.22
N GLU A 52 -16.92 7.20 13.18
CA GLU A 52 -16.44 7.78 14.44
C GLU A 52 -15.41 6.89 15.17
N ASN A 53 -15.57 5.57 15.07
CA ASN A 53 -14.79 4.58 15.80
C ASN A 53 -13.87 3.72 14.90
N VAL A 54 -13.73 4.05 13.60
CA VAL A 54 -12.97 3.21 12.64
C VAL A 54 -11.47 3.18 12.97
N ASP A 55 -10.85 2.01 12.90
CA ASP A 55 -9.44 1.82 13.19
C ASP A 55 -8.57 1.59 11.94
N VAL A 56 -7.38 2.19 11.95
CA VAL A 56 -6.35 1.99 10.92
C VAL A 56 -5.42 0.82 11.24
N LYS A 57 -5.81 -0.04 12.19
CA LYS A 57 -5.01 -1.18 12.69
C LYS A 57 -5.37 -2.48 11.99
N GLY A 58 -6.19 -2.40 10.93
CA GLY A 58 -6.50 -3.50 10.03
C GLY A 58 -7.56 -4.46 10.56
N ASN A 59 -8.42 -4.00 11.47
CA ASN A 59 -9.67 -4.67 11.83
C ASN A 59 -10.81 -4.20 10.91
N ASP A 60 -10.84 -2.91 10.61
CA ASP A 60 -11.82 -2.29 9.71
C ASP A 60 -11.21 -2.19 8.30
N PHE A 61 -11.92 -2.71 7.30
CA PHE A 61 -11.34 -3.04 5.98
C PHE A 61 -11.50 -1.94 4.94
N GLU A 62 -12.42 -1.01 5.17
CA GLU A 62 -12.62 0.25 4.45
C GLU A 62 -11.40 1.18 4.56
N LEU A 63 -10.66 1.13 5.68
CA LEU A 63 -9.55 2.04 5.98
C LEU A 63 -8.27 1.29 6.40
N ILE A 64 -7.59 0.71 5.41
CA ILE A 64 -6.36 -0.09 5.59
C ILE A 64 -5.06 0.61 5.12
N PRO A 65 -4.70 1.83 5.59
CA PRO A 65 -3.50 2.54 5.12
C PRO A 65 -2.19 1.84 5.52
N PHE A 66 -2.24 0.96 6.53
CA PHE A 66 -1.13 0.10 6.92
C PHE A 66 -1.28 -1.34 6.40
N GLY A 67 -2.30 -1.65 5.60
CA GLY A 67 -2.71 -3.01 5.27
C GLY A 67 -3.43 -3.72 6.43
N ALA A 68 -3.64 -5.03 6.31
CA ALA A 68 -4.38 -5.84 7.29
C ALA A 68 -3.79 -7.25 7.48
N GLY A 69 -4.30 -7.98 8.47
CA GLY A 69 -3.89 -9.36 8.78
C GLY A 69 -2.39 -9.52 9.04
N ARG A 70 -1.82 -10.69 8.73
CA ARG A 70 -0.40 -10.99 9.03
C ARG A 70 0.59 -10.07 8.32
N ARG A 71 0.20 -9.43 7.21
CA ARG A 71 1.05 -8.58 6.37
C ARG A 71 0.89 -7.07 6.64
N ILE A 72 0.06 -6.66 7.61
CA ILE A 72 -0.02 -5.27 8.10
C ILE A 72 1.37 -4.67 8.37
N CYS A 73 1.55 -3.36 8.20
CA CYS A 73 2.86 -2.70 8.29
C CYS A 73 3.55 -2.95 9.65
N ALA A 74 4.85 -3.27 9.62
CA ALA A 74 5.65 -3.43 10.85
C ALA A 74 5.86 -2.10 11.58
N GLY A 75 5.98 -1.00 10.83
CA GLY A 75 6.17 0.37 11.35
C GLY A 75 4.88 1.11 11.69
N MET A 76 3.71 0.45 11.72
CA MET A 76 2.41 1.09 12.00
C MET A 76 2.44 1.94 13.28
N ASN A 77 3.01 1.41 14.37
CA ASN A 77 3.13 2.11 15.65
C ASN A 77 4.03 3.36 15.57
N LEU A 78 5.00 3.42 14.64
CA LEU A 78 5.80 4.61 14.37
C LEU A 78 4.99 5.64 13.58
N GLY A 79 4.28 5.21 12.53
CA GLY A 79 3.39 6.08 11.74
C GLY A 79 2.31 6.75 12.61
N LEU A 80 1.63 5.95 13.44
CA LEU A 80 0.63 6.41 14.43
C LEU A 80 1.18 7.36 15.51
N ARG A 81 2.51 7.46 15.67
CA ARG A 81 3.15 8.44 16.57
C ARG A 81 3.66 9.65 15.81
N MET A 82 4.22 9.46 14.62
CA MET A 82 4.76 10.53 13.78
C MET A 82 3.66 11.42 13.20
N VAL A 83 2.57 10.85 12.67
CA VAL A 83 1.52 11.65 12.02
C VAL A 83 0.83 12.59 13.02
N PRO A 84 0.33 12.16 14.19
CA PRO A 84 -0.26 13.10 15.14
C PRO A 84 0.75 14.10 15.71
N LEU A 85 2.00 13.69 15.97
CA LEU A 85 3.04 14.60 16.48
C LEU A 85 3.38 15.71 15.48
N VAL A 86 3.54 15.36 14.20
CA VAL A 86 3.80 16.33 13.12
C VAL A 86 2.58 17.21 12.89
N THR A 87 1.38 16.64 12.74
CA THR A 87 0.16 17.42 12.49
C THR A 87 -0.18 18.35 13.66
N ALA A 88 -0.04 17.91 14.91
CA ALA A 88 -0.26 18.78 16.07
C ALA A 88 0.80 19.89 16.18
N ALA A 89 2.08 19.58 15.93
CA ALA A 89 3.13 20.60 15.91
C ALA A 89 2.91 21.63 14.80
N LEU A 90 2.46 21.20 13.62
CA LEU A 90 2.11 22.07 12.49
C LEU A 90 0.87 22.94 12.78
N ALA A 91 -0.20 22.36 13.32
CA ALA A 91 -1.42 23.09 13.68
C ALA A 91 -1.20 24.10 14.83
N HIS A 92 -0.34 23.76 15.80
CA HIS A 92 0.01 24.65 16.92
C HIS A 92 0.92 25.81 16.50
N SER A 93 1.76 25.65 15.47
CA SER A 93 2.86 26.59 15.19
C SER A 93 2.58 27.58 14.04
N PHE A 94 1.48 27.44 13.30
CA PHE A 94 1.21 28.21 12.09
C PHE A 94 -0.29 28.51 11.91
N ASP A 95 -0.60 29.70 11.38
CA ASP A 95 -1.93 30.06 10.87
C ASP A 95 -2.07 29.60 9.41
N TRP A 96 -3.19 28.96 9.07
CA TRP A 96 -3.38 28.27 7.79
C TRP A 96 -4.30 29.04 6.83
N LYS A 97 -3.96 29.00 5.52
CA LYS A 97 -4.78 29.51 4.41
C LYS A 97 -4.69 28.57 3.20
N LEU A 98 -5.76 28.49 2.42
CA LEU A 98 -5.90 27.63 1.25
C LEU A 98 -5.59 28.37 -0.07
N LEU A 99 -5.49 27.61 -1.16
CA LEU A 99 -5.39 28.06 -2.55
C LEU A 99 -6.42 27.24 -3.38
N ASP A 100 -7.01 27.85 -4.41
CA ASP A 100 -8.29 27.37 -4.98
C ASP A 100 -8.20 26.26 -6.05
N GLY A 101 -9.15 25.32 -6.00
CA GLY A 101 -9.81 24.75 -7.20
C GLY A 101 -9.39 23.36 -7.74
N GLN A 102 -9.80 22.23 -7.12
CA GLN A 102 -9.73 20.87 -7.72
C GLN A 102 -10.79 19.86 -7.19
N ILE A 103 -11.65 19.26 -8.06
CA ILE A 103 -12.45 18.02 -7.83
C ILE A 103 -12.72 17.31 -9.20
N ALA A 104 -13.01 15.99 -9.23
CA ALA A 104 -13.51 15.22 -10.40
C ALA A 104 -14.30 13.93 -9.99
N ASP A 105 -15.15 13.35 -10.87
CA ASP A 105 -16.29 12.46 -10.49
C ASP A 105 -16.56 11.21 -11.41
N MET A 106 -17.43 10.28 -10.94
CA MET A 106 -18.42 9.39 -11.64
C MET A 106 -18.48 7.85 -11.32
N THR A 107 -19.67 7.26 -11.58
CA THR A 107 -20.36 6.19 -10.81
C THR A 107 -20.34 4.76 -11.44
N ALA A 108 -21.27 3.84 -11.06
CA ALA A 108 -21.05 2.38 -11.06
C ALA A 108 -22.32 1.47 -11.17
N ASP A 109 -22.10 0.15 -10.98
CA ASP A 109 -23.05 -0.98 -10.78
C ASP A 109 -23.88 -1.45 -12.02
N GLN A 110 -24.37 -2.70 -12.18
CA GLN A 110 -24.37 -4.00 -11.43
C GLN A 110 -24.72 -5.13 -12.45
N HIS A 111 -24.90 -6.47 -12.27
CA HIS A 111 -24.74 -7.62 -11.33
C HIS A 111 -25.13 -8.88 -12.22
N ARG A 112 -25.02 -10.21 -11.99
CA ARG A 112 -24.34 -11.26 -11.16
C ARG A 112 -24.49 -12.57 -12.03
N ARG A 113 -24.17 -13.84 -11.74
CA ARG A 113 -23.76 -14.66 -10.57
C ARG A 113 -22.43 -15.41 -10.87
N LEU A 114 -22.31 -16.71 -10.57
CA LEU A 114 -21.04 -17.34 -10.15
C LEU A 114 -20.49 -18.47 -11.07
N PRO A 115 -19.43 -18.18 -11.84
CA PRO A 115 -18.40 -19.14 -12.27
C PRO A 115 -17.13 -18.96 -11.40
N LEU A 116 -15.92 -19.07 -11.97
CA LEU A 116 -14.76 -18.33 -11.43
C LEU A 116 -15.12 -16.83 -11.24
N PRO A 117 -14.43 -16.06 -10.39
CA PRO A 117 -14.62 -14.60 -10.35
C PRO A 117 -14.57 -14.05 -11.77
N PRO A 118 -15.58 -13.32 -12.25
CA PRO A 118 -15.65 -13.03 -13.67
C PRO A 118 -14.56 -12.04 -14.09
N GLY A 119 -14.29 -12.01 -15.40
CA GLY A 119 -13.20 -11.25 -15.99
C GLY A 119 -13.29 -11.21 -17.51
N PRO A 120 -12.62 -10.23 -18.15
CA PRO A 120 -12.54 -10.17 -19.61
C PRO A 120 -11.86 -11.42 -20.17
N LYS A 121 -12.31 -11.88 -21.34
CA LYS A 121 -11.62 -12.99 -22.03
C LYS A 121 -10.21 -12.55 -22.42
N GLY A 122 -9.22 -13.21 -21.82
CA GLY A 122 -7.81 -13.02 -22.16
C GLY A 122 -7.44 -13.67 -23.48
N TRP A 123 -6.40 -13.14 -24.14
CA TRP A 123 -5.84 -13.72 -25.36
C TRP A 123 -5.23 -15.10 -25.10
N PRO A 124 -5.12 -15.97 -26.13
CA PRO A 124 -4.35 -17.20 -26.06
C PRO A 124 -2.92 -16.94 -25.57
N LEU A 125 -2.43 -17.79 -24.65
CA LEU A 125 -1.11 -17.73 -23.98
C LEU A 125 -0.80 -16.47 -23.15
N LEU A 126 -1.16 -15.27 -23.61
CA LEU A 126 -0.82 -13.97 -22.99
C LEU A 126 -1.86 -13.48 -21.97
N GLY A 127 -3.11 -13.95 -22.09
CA GLY A 127 -4.20 -13.57 -21.21
C GLY A 127 -4.57 -12.09 -21.34
N ASN A 128 -4.67 -11.39 -20.22
CA ASN A 128 -5.23 -10.04 -20.12
C ASN A 128 -4.18 -8.93 -20.12
N LEU A 129 -2.89 -9.24 -20.30
CA LEU A 129 -1.78 -8.26 -20.24
C LEU A 129 -2.02 -7.02 -21.13
N PHE A 130 -2.40 -7.22 -22.40
CA PHE A 130 -2.69 -6.11 -23.32
C PHE A 130 -3.95 -5.30 -22.96
N GLN A 131 -4.84 -5.82 -22.12
CA GLN A 131 -6.07 -5.12 -21.69
C GLN A 131 -5.83 -4.14 -20.54
N LEU A 132 -4.60 -4.06 -20.00
CA LEU A 132 -4.21 -3.03 -19.01
C LEU A 132 -4.01 -1.64 -19.64
N GLY A 133 -3.66 -1.59 -20.93
CA GLY A 133 -3.47 -0.35 -21.69
C GLY A 133 -2.36 0.56 -21.16
N SER A 134 -2.41 1.84 -21.56
CA SER A 134 -1.48 2.90 -21.11
C SER A 134 -2.00 3.72 -19.93
N ASN A 135 -3.23 3.46 -19.46
CA ASN A 135 -3.79 4.10 -18.28
C ASN A 135 -3.13 3.56 -17.00
N PRO A 136 -3.07 4.34 -15.90
CA PRO A 136 -2.52 3.87 -14.63
C PRO A 136 -3.19 2.58 -14.18
N THR A 137 -2.41 1.52 -13.93
CA THR A 137 -2.90 0.13 -13.85
C THR A 137 -4.05 -0.03 -12.85
N HIS A 138 -3.99 0.60 -11.68
CA HIS A 138 -5.06 0.57 -10.68
C HIS A 138 -6.40 1.14 -11.18
N ARG A 139 -6.38 2.12 -12.11
CA ARG A 139 -7.58 2.65 -12.76
C ARG A 139 -8.12 1.69 -13.81
N THR A 140 -7.27 1.11 -14.67
CA THR A 140 -7.73 0.10 -15.63
C THR A 140 -8.30 -1.13 -14.91
N LEU A 141 -7.63 -1.60 -13.85
CA LEU A 141 -8.12 -2.69 -13.00
C LEU A 141 -9.47 -2.33 -12.35
N GLN A 142 -9.69 -1.07 -11.94
CA GLN A 142 -11.00 -0.64 -11.44
C GLN A 142 -12.07 -0.60 -12.55
N THR A 143 -11.75 -0.10 -13.74
CA THR A 143 -12.69 -0.10 -14.89
C THR A 143 -13.06 -1.53 -15.29
N LEU A 144 -12.09 -2.45 -15.33
CA LEU A 144 -12.33 -3.87 -15.55
C LEU A 144 -13.13 -4.48 -14.39
N SER A 145 -12.83 -4.13 -13.14
CA SER A 145 -13.55 -4.63 -11.95
C SER A 145 -15.00 -4.13 -11.87
N ARG A 146 -15.30 -2.93 -12.39
CA ARG A 146 -16.67 -2.39 -12.52
C ARG A 146 -17.45 -3.02 -13.69
N SER A 147 -16.79 -3.37 -14.79
CA SER A 147 -17.43 -3.84 -16.03
C SER A 147 -17.47 -5.37 -16.21
N HIS A 148 -16.55 -6.09 -15.58
CA HIS A 148 -16.36 -7.53 -15.72
C HIS A 148 -16.21 -8.28 -14.38
N GLY A 149 -15.96 -7.58 -13.27
CA GLY A 149 -15.87 -8.18 -11.94
C GLY A 149 -17.24 -8.42 -11.30
N CYS A 150 -17.26 -9.16 -10.19
CA CYS A 150 -18.46 -9.39 -9.39
C CYS A 150 -18.11 -9.45 -7.90
N ASP A 151 -18.97 -8.89 -7.04
CA ASP A 151 -18.81 -8.89 -5.57
C ASP A 151 -17.48 -8.30 -5.05
N GLY A 152 -16.83 -7.46 -5.87
CA GLY A 152 -15.50 -6.91 -5.61
C GLY A 152 -14.33 -7.81 -6.00
N LEU A 153 -14.60 -8.94 -6.65
CA LEU A 153 -13.61 -9.86 -7.20
C LEU A 153 -13.55 -9.72 -8.74
N LEU A 154 -12.35 -9.67 -9.29
CA LEU A 154 -12.10 -9.74 -10.75
C LEU A 154 -10.98 -10.76 -11.00
N HIS A 155 -11.19 -11.71 -11.91
CA HIS A 155 -10.13 -12.59 -12.41
C HIS A 155 -9.46 -11.98 -13.62
N LEU A 156 -8.13 -12.05 -13.64
CA LEU A 156 -7.30 -11.83 -14.82
C LEU A 156 -6.25 -12.94 -14.87
N ARG A 157 -5.86 -13.36 -16.06
CA ARG A 157 -4.67 -14.19 -16.27
C ARG A 157 -3.59 -13.34 -16.91
N PHE A 158 -2.43 -13.20 -16.28
CA PHE A 158 -1.26 -12.56 -16.87
C PHE A 158 -0.31 -13.65 -17.33
N GLY A 159 -0.24 -13.86 -18.65
CA GLY A 159 0.45 -15.02 -19.23
C GLY A 159 -0.15 -16.33 -18.73
N ILE A 160 0.61 -17.05 -17.89
CA ILE A 160 0.18 -18.28 -17.20
C ILE A 160 -0.27 -18.08 -15.74
N VAL A 161 -0.19 -16.87 -15.20
CA VAL A 161 -0.43 -16.58 -13.77
C VAL A 161 -1.85 -16.07 -13.55
N ASP A 162 -2.59 -16.70 -12.63
CA ASP A 162 -3.90 -16.23 -12.18
C ASP A 162 -3.76 -15.09 -11.15
N VAL A 163 -4.39 -13.96 -11.45
CA VAL A 163 -4.42 -12.74 -10.65
C VAL A 163 -5.87 -12.48 -10.24
N ILE A 164 -6.11 -12.41 -8.93
CA ILE A 164 -7.42 -12.05 -8.36
C ILE A 164 -7.30 -10.65 -7.78
N VAL A 165 -8.03 -9.71 -8.36
CA VAL A 165 -8.10 -8.31 -7.91
C VAL A 165 -9.26 -8.17 -6.93
N LEU A 166 -8.98 -7.56 -5.77
CA LEU A 166 -9.93 -7.32 -4.68
C LEU A 166 -10.21 -5.81 -4.59
N SER A 167 -11.42 -5.40 -4.95
CA SER A 167 -11.81 -3.98 -5.16
C SER A 167 -12.80 -3.42 -4.13
N THR A 168 -13.25 -4.21 -3.15
CA THR A 168 -14.17 -3.78 -2.07
C THR A 168 -13.68 -4.21 -0.70
N ALA A 169 -14.07 -3.48 0.36
CA ALA A 169 -13.73 -3.83 1.74
C ALA A 169 -14.20 -5.26 2.09
N SER A 170 -15.41 -5.63 1.67
CA SER A 170 -15.98 -6.96 1.87
C SER A 170 -15.10 -8.06 1.30
N ALA A 171 -14.68 -7.94 0.02
CA ALA A 171 -13.82 -8.94 -0.62
C ALA A 171 -12.48 -9.12 0.11
N VAL A 172 -11.87 -8.04 0.60
CA VAL A 172 -10.63 -8.08 1.38
C VAL A 172 -10.86 -8.74 2.75
N ALA A 173 -11.90 -8.39 3.48
CA ALA A 173 -12.23 -8.99 4.78
C ALA A 173 -12.41 -10.51 4.65
N LYS A 174 -13.19 -10.96 3.67
CA LYS A 174 -13.42 -12.38 3.36
C LYS A 174 -12.12 -13.14 3.09
N CYS A 175 -11.20 -12.54 2.33
CA CYS A 175 -9.87 -13.10 2.11
C CYS A 175 -9.00 -13.14 3.38
N PHE A 176 -8.87 -12.02 4.10
CA PHE A 176 -7.80 -11.84 5.09
C PHE A 176 -8.21 -12.02 6.56
N CYS A 177 -9.51 -12.17 6.87
CA CYS A 177 -9.95 -12.69 8.16
C CYS A 177 -9.81 -14.22 8.23
N ASN A 178 -10.33 -14.92 7.22
CA ASN A 178 -10.56 -16.37 7.30
C ASN A 178 -9.45 -17.22 6.66
N HIS A 179 -8.74 -16.70 5.65
CA HIS A 179 -7.75 -17.45 4.87
C HIS A 179 -6.34 -16.86 4.99
N ASP A 180 -6.07 -16.13 6.08
CA ASP A 180 -4.90 -15.26 6.23
C ASP A 180 -3.55 -15.97 6.03
N VAL A 181 -3.37 -17.18 6.59
CA VAL A 181 -2.17 -18.02 6.40
C VAL A 181 -2.00 -18.42 4.93
N ASN A 182 -3.11 -18.75 4.25
CA ASN A 182 -3.06 -19.24 2.87
C ASN A 182 -2.64 -18.14 1.90
N LEU A 183 -3.18 -16.93 2.05
CA LEU A 183 -3.01 -15.83 1.10
C LEU A 183 -1.78 -14.94 1.41
N SER A 184 -1.26 -14.97 2.65
CA SER A 184 -0.13 -14.14 3.11
C SER A 184 1.23 -14.48 2.49
N SER A 185 1.35 -15.46 1.60
CA SER A 185 2.62 -15.70 0.90
C SER A 185 2.83 -14.72 -0.26
N ARG A 186 4.07 -14.54 -0.67
CA ARG A 186 4.48 -13.76 -1.84
C ARG A 186 5.01 -14.70 -2.92
N PRO A 187 4.83 -14.38 -4.22
CA PRO A 187 5.59 -15.04 -5.29
C PRO A 187 7.09 -14.67 -5.18
N LEU A 188 7.94 -15.33 -5.97
CA LEU A 188 9.33 -14.93 -6.19
C LEU A 188 9.47 -14.35 -7.60
N ASP A 189 9.11 -13.08 -7.71
CA ASP A 189 9.18 -12.26 -8.93
C ASP A 189 10.60 -11.67 -9.13
N SER A 190 10.87 -11.09 -10.30
CA SER A 190 12.09 -10.33 -10.64
C SER A 190 12.41 -9.25 -9.61
N THR A 191 11.40 -8.51 -9.16
CA THR A 191 11.49 -7.53 -8.07
C THR A 191 12.04 -8.17 -6.78
N GLY A 192 11.49 -9.31 -6.37
CA GLY A 192 11.97 -10.10 -5.24
C GLY A 192 13.40 -10.61 -5.41
N LYS A 193 13.75 -11.11 -6.61
CA LYS A 193 15.10 -11.59 -6.96
C LYS A 193 16.13 -10.46 -6.83
N LEU A 194 15.95 -9.39 -7.59
CA LEU A 194 16.92 -8.30 -7.80
C LEU A 194 16.97 -7.31 -6.62
N MET A 195 15.81 -6.86 -6.12
CA MET A 195 15.72 -5.71 -5.22
C MET A 195 15.64 -6.09 -3.73
N ALA A 196 15.26 -7.33 -3.41
CA ALA A 196 15.03 -7.81 -2.04
C ALA A 196 15.98 -8.93 -1.60
N TYR A 197 17.21 -8.95 -2.14
CA TYR A 197 18.25 -9.96 -1.86
C TYR A 197 17.74 -11.40 -2.04
N ASN A 198 17.12 -11.70 -3.18
CA ASN A 198 16.40 -12.96 -3.44
C ASN A 198 15.25 -13.24 -2.44
N ALA A 199 14.37 -12.25 -2.29
CA ALA A 199 13.20 -12.22 -1.40
C ALA A 199 13.51 -12.67 0.04
N GLN A 200 14.54 -12.08 0.65
CA GLN A 200 14.94 -12.35 2.04
C GLN A 200 14.67 -11.16 2.99
N ASP A 201 13.96 -10.14 2.52
CA ASP A 201 13.54 -8.95 3.25
C ASP A 201 12.25 -9.18 4.09
N LEU A 202 11.55 -8.12 4.52
CA LEU A 202 10.29 -8.24 5.28
C LEU A 202 9.01 -8.13 4.42
N ILE A 203 9.10 -7.50 3.25
CA ILE A 203 7.98 -7.13 2.36
C ILE A 203 7.69 -8.24 1.34
N LEU A 204 8.71 -8.70 0.63
CA LEU A 204 8.61 -9.65 -0.48
C LEU A 204 8.92 -11.09 -0.07
N ALA A 205 9.60 -11.34 1.05
CA ALA A 205 9.87 -12.71 1.50
C ALA A 205 8.60 -13.58 1.65
N PRO A 206 8.60 -14.84 1.13
CA PRO A 206 7.48 -15.78 1.29
C PRO A 206 7.09 -16.07 2.74
N TYR A 207 5.85 -16.48 2.97
CA TYR A 207 5.38 -16.75 4.34
C TYR A 207 6.00 -18.05 4.88
N GLY A 208 6.77 -17.95 5.98
CA GLY A 208 7.45 -19.10 6.57
C GLY A 208 8.20 -18.78 7.86
N ARG A 209 8.99 -19.74 8.36
CA ARG A 209 9.73 -19.61 9.64
C ARG A 209 10.67 -18.40 9.67
N ARG A 210 11.44 -18.16 8.60
CA ARG A 210 12.34 -16.99 8.47
C ARG A 210 11.56 -15.68 8.56
N TRP A 211 10.54 -15.50 7.72
CA TRP A 211 9.72 -14.28 7.72
C TRP A 211 9.04 -14.06 9.09
N ARG A 212 8.48 -15.11 9.72
CA ARG A 212 7.89 -14.99 11.07
C ARG A 212 8.91 -14.56 12.13
N MET A 213 10.15 -15.02 12.04
CA MET A 213 11.24 -14.62 12.93
C MET A 213 11.66 -13.16 12.70
N MET A 214 11.90 -12.76 11.45
CA MET A 214 12.24 -11.36 11.11
C MET A 214 11.12 -10.41 11.53
N ARG A 215 9.86 -10.77 11.26
CA ARG A 215 8.68 -10.01 11.70
C ARG A 215 8.62 -9.86 13.22
N LYS A 216 8.87 -10.94 13.98
CA LYS A 216 8.92 -10.87 15.45
C LYS A 216 10.04 -9.95 15.92
N ILE A 217 11.22 -9.99 15.30
CA ILE A 217 12.35 -9.12 15.68
C ILE A 217 11.98 -7.65 15.48
N CYS A 218 11.50 -7.27 14.30
CA CYS A 218 11.09 -5.89 14.01
C CYS A 218 9.98 -5.40 14.96
N SER A 219 8.94 -6.20 15.20
CA SER A 219 7.83 -5.79 16.07
C SER A 219 8.17 -5.79 17.56
N SER A 220 9.19 -6.54 18.00
CA SER A 220 9.60 -6.61 19.42
C SER A 220 10.69 -5.59 19.77
N HIS A 221 11.62 -5.31 18.85
CA HIS A 221 12.84 -4.54 19.14
C HIS A 221 12.94 -3.19 18.41
N LEU A 222 12.25 -2.99 17.27
CA LEU A 222 12.28 -1.73 16.52
C LEU A 222 10.98 -0.93 16.68
N PHE A 223 9.82 -1.61 16.62
CA PHE A 223 8.50 -0.99 16.57
C PHE A 223 7.58 -1.36 17.75
N SER A 224 8.17 -1.88 18.84
CA SER A 224 7.45 -2.09 20.10
C SER A 224 7.23 -0.77 20.83
N ASN A 225 6.19 -0.71 21.68
CA ASN A 225 5.92 0.48 22.47
C ASN A 225 7.08 0.88 23.39
N LYS A 226 7.89 -0.08 23.85
CA LYS A 226 9.11 0.19 24.62
C LYS A 226 10.17 0.89 23.76
N ALA A 227 10.61 0.29 22.66
CA ALA A 227 11.63 0.88 21.79
C ALA A 227 11.19 2.26 21.24
N LEU A 228 9.91 2.40 20.88
CA LEU A 228 9.36 3.67 20.42
C LEU A 228 9.27 4.71 21.56
N ASN A 229 9.15 4.33 22.83
CA ASN A 229 9.27 5.27 23.95
C ASN A 229 10.75 5.65 24.20
N GLU A 230 11.67 4.70 24.11
CA GLU A 230 13.12 4.94 24.30
C GLU A 230 13.68 5.94 23.27
N PHE A 231 13.22 5.88 22.01
CA PHE A 231 13.58 6.85 20.97
C PHE A 231 12.61 8.04 20.86
N GLN A 232 11.95 8.44 21.95
CA GLN A 232 11.00 9.56 21.94
C GLN A 232 11.67 10.92 21.69
N ASP A 233 12.83 11.17 22.29
CA ASP A 233 13.52 12.47 22.18
C ASP A 233 14.12 12.69 20.79
N VAL A 234 14.49 11.61 20.09
CA VAL A 234 14.90 11.65 18.69
C VAL A 234 13.79 12.22 17.82
N ARG A 235 12.55 11.73 17.97
CA ARG A 235 11.40 12.22 17.18
C ARG A 235 11.06 13.68 17.51
N HIS A 236 11.04 14.05 18.79
CA HIS A 236 10.83 15.45 19.18
C HIS A 236 11.94 16.37 18.66
N GLY A 237 13.20 15.91 18.68
CA GLY A 237 14.34 16.64 18.13
C GLY A 237 14.19 16.96 16.65
N GLU A 238 13.75 16.00 15.83
CA GLU A 238 13.52 16.24 14.40
C GLU A 238 12.27 17.08 14.12
N VAL A 239 11.19 16.93 14.91
CA VAL A 239 9.98 17.78 14.76
C VAL A 239 10.24 19.23 15.19
N VAL A 240 11.03 19.46 16.25
CA VAL A 240 11.47 20.82 16.63
C VAL A 240 12.39 21.44 15.57
N ARG A 241 13.21 20.65 14.87
CA ARG A 241 13.99 21.12 13.72
C ARG A 241 13.08 21.49 12.55
N LEU A 242 12.10 20.65 12.23
CA LEU A 242 11.10 20.90 11.18
C LEU A 242 10.33 22.21 11.41
N VAL A 243 9.84 22.46 12.62
CA VAL A 243 9.13 23.71 12.97
C VAL A 243 10.06 24.93 12.84
N ARG A 244 11.34 24.81 13.24
CA ARG A 244 12.33 25.90 13.07
C ARG A 244 12.68 26.17 11.60
N GLU A 245 12.79 25.13 10.78
CA GLU A 245 12.97 25.26 9.32
C GLU A 245 11.79 25.98 8.66
N PHE A 246 10.55 25.64 9.04
CA PHE A 246 9.37 26.38 8.56
C PHE A 246 9.38 27.84 9.04
N ALA A 247 9.60 28.10 10.34
CA ALA A 247 9.60 29.45 10.89
C ALA A 247 10.73 30.35 10.36
N GLY A 248 11.85 29.78 9.92
CA GLY A 248 12.96 30.52 9.30
C GLY A 248 12.74 30.89 7.83
N ARG A 249 11.79 30.26 7.13
CA ARG A 249 11.57 30.44 5.69
C ARG A 249 10.47 31.47 5.42
N LYS A 250 10.74 32.40 4.50
CA LYS A 250 9.79 33.45 4.05
C LYS A 250 9.20 33.18 2.65
N ALA A 251 9.49 32.02 2.06
CA ALA A 251 9.03 31.61 0.74
C ALA A 251 8.04 30.44 0.86
N VAL A 252 7.28 30.19 -0.22
CA VAL A 252 6.42 29.01 -0.33
C VAL A 252 7.27 27.74 -0.27
N VAL A 253 6.79 26.71 0.43
CA VAL A 253 7.51 25.47 0.71
C VAL A 253 6.63 24.24 0.48
N ASN A 254 7.24 23.15 0.02
CA ASN A 254 6.57 21.85 -0.04
C ASN A 254 6.54 21.22 1.37
N VAL A 255 5.40 21.39 2.07
CA VAL A 255 5.20 20.87 3.43
C VAL A 255 5.38 19.34 3.49
N GLY A 256 4.83 18.61 2.51
CA GLY A 256 4.93 17.15 2.45
C GLY A 256 6.38 16.66 2.28
N GLU A 257 7.20 17.39 1.54
CA GLU A 257 8.63 17.10 1.40
C GLU A 257 9.40 17.34 2.71
N MET A 258 9.21 18.50 3.35
CA MET A 258 9.86 18.81 4.63
C MET A 258 9.46 17.82 5.74
N VAL A 259 8.19 17.41 5.77
CA VAL A 259 7.68 16.33 6.65
C VAL A 259 8.32 14.98 6.32
N SER A 260 8.49 14.64 5.04
CA SER A 260 9.18 13.41 4.62
C SER A 260 10.63 13.38 5.10
N ILE A 261 11.35 14.49 4.97
CA ILE A 261 12.74 14.64 5.46
C ILE A 261 12.82 14.44 6.98
N CYS A 262 11.89 15.03 7.73
CA CYS A 262 11.78 14.83 9.18
C CYS A 262 11.57 13.34 9.54
N ALA A 263 10.66 12.66 8.85
CA ALA A 263 10.39 11.23 9.08
C ALA A 263 11.59 10.33 8.70
N ILE A 264 12.26 10.62 7.58
CA ILE A 264 13.48 9.91 7.13
C ILE A 264 14.58 10.05 8.19
N ASN A 265 14.85 11.26 8.69
CA ASN A 265 15.89 11.47 9.69
C ASN A 265 15.57 10.85 11.05
N ALA A 266 14.31 10.96 11.50
CA ALA A 266 13.88 10.33 12.74
C ALA A 266 14.03 8.80 12.69
N LEU A 267 13.76 8.17 11.54
CA LEU A 267 13.99 6.75 11.32
C LEU A 267 15.49 6.41 11.21
N SER A 268 16.26 7.24 10.49
CA SER A 268 17.70 7.01 10.25
C SER A 268 18.52 7.08 11.54
N LEU A 269 18.21 8.03 12.42
CA LEU A 269 18.85 8.17 13.72
C LEU A 269 18.60 6.94 14.62
N VAL A 270 17.44 6.30 14.50
CA VAL A 270 17.09 5.07 15.24
C VAL A 270 17.73 3.82 14.62
N LEU A 271 17.81 3.73 13.30
CA LEU A 271 18.32 2.53 12.61
C LEU A 271 19.85 2.51 12.42
N VAL A 272 20.48 3.67 12.27
CA VAL A 272 21.89 3.81 11.84
C VAL A 272 22.68 4.78 12.73
N GLY A 273 22.05 5.36 13.77
CA GLY A 273 22.71 6.31 14.68
C GLY A 273 23.05 7.67 14.07
N ARG A 274 22.70 7.93 12.81
CA ARG A 274 22.99 9.15 12.07
C ARG A 274 21.79 9.62 11.25
N ARG A 275 21.69 10.92 10.97
CA ARG A 275 20.83 11.42 9.89
C ARG A 275 21.34 10.92 8.55
N ILE A 276 20.43 10.70 7.60
CA ILE A 276 20.82 10.52 6.20
C ILE A 276 21.08 11.90 5.55
N SER A 277 20.41 12.95 6.02
CA SER A 277 20.69 14.32 5.60
C SER A 277 21.42 15.14 6.66
N ALA A 278 22.63 15.59 6.35
CA ALA A 278 23.20 16.79 6.92
C ALA A 278 22.64 18.06 6.23
N GLY A 279 22.31 17.98 4.94
CA GLY A 279 21.70 19.05 4.13
C GLY A 279 20.48 18.60 3.31
N TYR A 280 19.66 19.55 2.89
CA TYR A 280 18.38 19.32 2.18
C TYR A 280 18.50 18.39 0.95
N GLU A 281 19.58 18.55 0.19
CA GLU A 281 19.82 17.87 -1.08
C GLU A 281 20.05 16.35 -0.92
N GLU A 282 20.80 15.94 0.11
CA GLU A 282 21.00 14.51 0.45
C GLU A 282 19.67 13.85 0.85
N ALA A 283 18.80 14.61 1.53
CA ALA A 283 17.48 14.16 1.93
C ALA A 283 16.56 13.95 0.71
N LEU A 284 16.64 14.86 -0.25
CA LEU A 284 15.91 14.80 -1.51
C LEU A 284 16.40 13.63 -2.37
N GLN A 285 17.72 13.45 -2.52
CA GLN A 285 18.30 12.31 -3.22
C GLN A 285 17.87 10.97 -2.61
N PHE A 286 17.85 10.84 -1.28
CA PHE A 286 17.34 9.62 -0.63
C PHE A 286 15.83 9.40 -0.85
N LYS A 287 15.02 10.48 -0.80
CA LYS A 287 13.60 10.46 -1.14
C LYS A 287 13.37 10.05 -2.60
N GLU A 288 14.18 10.56 -3.53
CA GLU A 288 14.11 10.24 -4.96
C GLU A 288 14.52 8.79 -5.23
N MET A 289 15.61 8.30 -4.64
CA MET A 289 15.97 6.87 -4.68
C MET A 289 14.85 5.98 -4.13
N ALA A 290 14.18 6.36 -3.04
CA ALA A 290 13.07 5.61 -2.48
C ALA A 290 11.80 5.64 -3.35
N ILE A 291 11.52 6.78 -4.01
CA ILE A 291 10.44 6.91 -4.99
C ILE A 291 10.73 6.06 -6.23
N GLU A 292 11.95 6.10 -6.75
CA GLU A 292 12.34 5.32 -7.94
C GLU A 292 12.38 3.82 -7.65
N LEU A 293 12.89 3.40 -6.48
CA LEU A 293 12.79 2.02 -5.99
C LEU A 293 11.33 1.55 -5.94
N THR A 294 10.41 2.43 -5.53
CA THR A 294 8.96 2.15 -5.50
C THR A 294 8.35 2.14 -6.90
N ARG A 295 8.83 2.99 -7.83
CA ARG A 295 8.39 3.03 -9.24
C ARG A 295 8.82 1.77 -9.99
N LEU A 296 10.05 1.30 -9.78
CA LEU A 296 10.58 0.08 -10.37
C LEU A 296 9.90 -1.15 -9.77
N ALA A 297 9.81 -1.25 -8.44
CA ALA A 297 9.11 -2.36 -7.77
C ALA A 297 7.58 -2.39 -8.01
N GLY A 298 7.01 -1.31 -8.55
CA GLY A 298 5.61 -1.22 -8.97
C GLY A 298 5.36 -1.54 -10.46
N GLN A 299 6.40 -1.75 -11.27
CA GLN A 299 6.27 -2.08 -12.69
C GLN A 299 6.15 -3.61 -12.88
N PRO A 300 5.17 -4.10 -13.67
CA PRO A 300 4.99 -5.52 -13.92
C PRO A 300 6.02 -6.05 -14.94
N ASN A 301 6.93 -6.93 -14.52
CA ASN A 301 7.86 -7.58 -15.45
C ASN A 301 7.18 -8.68 -16.27
N ILE A 302 7.37 -8.63 -17.59
CA ILE A 302 6.78 -9.56 -18.55
C ILE A 302 7.35 -10.99 -18.36
N GLY A 303 8.62 -11.12 -17.98
CA GLY A 303 9.29 -12.41 -17.75
C GLY A 303 8.63 -13.24 -16.65
N ASP A 304 8.22 -12.60 -15.55
CA ASP A 304 7.53 -13.26 -14.42
C ASP A 304 6.16 -13.84 -14.80
N PHE A 305 5.54 -13.36 -15.88
CA PHE A 305 4.26 -13.87 -16.40
C PHE A 305 4.42 -14.87 -17.56
N LEU A 306 5.56 -14.81 -18.26
CA LEU A 306 5.84 -15.54 -19.50
C LEU A 306 7.28 -16.11 -19.47
N PRO A 307 7.58 -17.13 -18.64
CA PRO A 307 8.97 -17.52 -18.34
C PRO A 307 9.81 -18.02 -19.53
N TRP A 308 9.18 -18.31 -20.68
CA TRP A 308 9.87 -18.71 -21.92
C TRP A 308 10.40 -17.52 -22.75
N ILE A 309 10.10 -16.28 -22.35
CA ILE A 309 10.70 -15.05 -22.89
C ILE A 309 11.45 -14.22 -21.84
N ASP A 310 11.66 -14.75 -20.63
CA ASP A 310 12.42 -14.12 -19.54
C ASP A 310 13.83 -13.69 -20.02
N TRP A 311 14.47 -14.54 -20.82
CA TRP A 311 15.80 -14.33 -21.43
C TRP A 311 15.90 -13.17 -22.44
N LEU A 312 14.77 -12.60 -22.90
CA LEU A 312 14.79 -11.43 -23.79
C LEU A 312 14.95 -10.10 -23.03
N ASP A 313 14.79 -10.11 -21.71
CA ASP A 313 14.79 -8.94 -20.82
C ASP A 313 14.16 -7.68 -21.46
N LEU A 314 12.87 -7.80 -21.76
CA LEU A 314 12.09 -6.77 -22.46
C LEU A 314 11.91 -5.46 -21.66
N GLN A 315 12.58 -5.30 -20.52
CA GLN A 315 12.53 -4.13 -19.65
C GLN A 315 13.90 -3.55 -19.27
N ALA A 316 15.02 -4.17 -19.70
CA ALA A 316 16.38 -3.82 -19.27
C ALA A 316 16.52 -3.82 -17.74
N SER A 317 16.37 -5.02 -17.17
CA SER A 317 16.42 -5.36 -15.75
C SER A 317 17.86 -5.58 -15.23
N ASP A 318 18.81 -5.88 -16.12
CA ASP A 318 20.25 -6.12 -15.86
C ASP A 318 21.14 -4.90 -16.23
#